data_AF-A0A5R9GHH7-F1
#
_entry.id   AF-A0A5R9GHH7-F1
#
_cell.length_a   1.000
_cell.length_b   1.000
_cell.length_c   1.000
_cell.angle_alpha   90.00
_cell.angle_beta   90.00
_cell.angle_gamma   90.00
#
_symmetry.space_group_name_H-M   'P 1'
#
loop_
_entity.id
_entity.type
_entity.pdbx_description
1 polymer ?
#
loop_
_entity_poly.entity_id
_entity_poly.type
_entity_poly.pdbx_seq_one_letter_code
_entity_poly.pdbx_strand_id
1 'polypeptide(L)'
;MLAKELDFSCYVQIAPSGTVSIEGVQCMRNNGFNYSGSESAEPAFLEQLDRQGYFPYIRGAANALWRDGYFGPVCFDSMKLADGTLRHIVEINARMSMGFINFQLDKKLRSMGASSRLTVMSLAWESGRCDYERLIEQLDREGLLFRKERPFGIT
;
A
#
# COMPACT_ATOMS: atom_id res chain seq x y z
N MET A 1 12.47 -14.73 16.70
CA MET A 1 11.76 -13.89 15.71
C MET A 1 12.48 -12.54 15.66
N LEU A 2 12.73 -11.96 14.48
CA LEU A 2 13.39 -10.65 14.40
C LEU A 2 12.50 -9.59 15.09
N ALA A 3 13.10 -8.67 15.84
CA ALA A 3 12.39 -7.55 16.46
C ALA A 3 11.97 -6.56 15.36
N LYS A 4 10.81 -6.80 14.75
CA LYS A 4 10.23 -5.97 13.70
C LYS A 4 9.65 -4.68 14.29
N GLU A 5 9.94 -3.56 13.63
CA GLU A 5 9.29 -2.26 13.89
C GLU A 5 8.12 -2.03 12.93
N LEU A 6 8.34 -2.24 11.63
CA LEU A 6 7.39 -1.88 10.57
C LEU A 6 7.51 -2.81 9.36
N ASP A 7 6.38 -3.23 8.81
CA ASP A 7 6.29 -3.80 7.46
C ASP A 7 5.92 -2.70 6.47
N PHE A 8 6.54 -2.71 5.30
CA PHE A 8 6.19 -1.79 4.21
C PHE A 8 6.42 -2.44 2.85
N SER A 9 5.69 -1.95 1.86
CA SER A 9 5.72 -2.46 0.49
C SER A 9 6.11 -1.33 -0.46
N CYS A 10 7.08 -1.59 -1.33
CA CYS A 10 7.47 -0.66 -2.39
C CYS A 10 6.91 -1.11 -3.74
N TYR A 11 6.12 -0.24 -4.36
CA TYR A 11 5.47 -0.49 -5.64
C TYR A 11 6.32 -0.01 -6.79
N VAL A 12 6.53 -0.88 -7.75
CA VAL A 12 7.39 -0.63 -8.91
C VAL A 12 6.67 -1.07 -10.17
N GLN A 13 6.78 -0.25 -11.22
CA GLN A 13 6.37 -0.61 -12.57
C GLN A 13 7.62 -0.85 -13.43
N ILE A 14 7.69 -2.03 -14.04
CA ILE A 14 8.74 -2.40 -15.00
C ILE A 14 8.15 -2.36 -16.40
N ALA A 15 8.65 -1.47 -17.25
CA ALA A 15 8.25 -1.40 -18.66
C ALA A 15 8.94 -2.52 -19.48
N PRO A 16 8.37 -2.94 -20.63
CA PRO A 16 9.03 -3.89 -21.53
C PRO A 16 10.43 -3.44 -21.98
N SER A 17 10.67 -2.12 -22.04
CA SER A 17 11.98 -1.53 -22.36
C SER A 17 13.05 -1.69 -21.27
N GLY A 18 12.68 -2.17 -20.08
CA GLY A 18 13.54 -2.21 -18.90
C GLY A 18 13.50 -0.92 -18.08
N THR A 19 12.68 0.05 -18.44
CA THR A 19 12.49 1.26 -17.63
C THR A 19 11.79 0.91 -16.32
N VAL A 20 12.41 1.27 -15.19
CA VAL A 20 11.90 1.03 -13.83
C VAL A 20 11.37 2.33 -13.21
N SER A 21 10.08 2.35 -12.89
CA SER A 21 9.44 3.43 -12.13
C SER A 21 9.11 2.95 -10.72
N ILE A 22 9.54 3.69 -9.70
CA ILE A 22 9.09 3.47 -8.32
C ILE A 22 7.86 4.34 -8.11
N GLU A 23 6.70 3.70 -7.94
CA GLU A 23 5.42 4.37 -7.83
C GLU A 23 5.23 4.95 -6.42
N GLY A 24 5.51 4.17 -5.38
CA GLY A 24 5.39 4.64 -4.01
C GLY A 24 5.62 3.55 -2.97
N VAL A 25 5.56 3.97 -1.70
CA VAL A 25 5.70 3.07 -0.56
C VAL A 25 4.43 3.14 0.29
N GLN A 26 3.94 1.98 0.72
CA GLN A 26 2.85 1.88 1.69
C GLN A 26 3.33 1.13 2.93
N CYS A 27 2.99 1.65 4.10
CA CYS A 27 3.14 0.95 5.37
C CYS A 27 2.02 -0.07 5.52
N MET A 28 2.36 -1.30 5.89
CA MET A 28 1.42 -2.40 6.00
C MET A 28 0.95 -2.55 7.44
N ARG A 29 -0.37 -2.66 7.63
CA ARG A 29 -0.98 -3.00 8.91
C ARG A 29 -1.39 -4.45 8.85
N ASN A 30 -0.74 -5.29 9.63
CA ASN A 30 -0.98 -6.73 9.68
C ASN A 30 -1.40 -7.15 11.09
N ASN A 31 -2.38 -8.05 11.19
CA ASN A 31 -2.72 -8.76 12.42
C ASN A 31 -2.17 -10.19 12.31
N GLY A 32 -0.98 -10.43 12.89
CA GLY A 32 -0.21 -11.64 12.61
C GLY A 32 0.22 -11.69 11.14
N PHE A 33 -0.17 -12.75 10.43
CA PHE A 33 0.09 -12.91 8.99
C PHE A 33 -1.07 -12.39 8.11
N ASN A 34 -2.15 -11.89 8.72
CA ASN A 34 -3.31 -11.40 7.97
C ASN A 34 -3.18 -9.91 7.68
N TYR A 35 -3.35 -9.54 6.42
CA TYR A 35 -3.47 -8.16 6.00
C TYR A 35 -4.71 -7.52 6.64
N SER A 36 -4.51 -6.39 7.32
CA SER A 36 -5.58 -5.61 7.96
C SER A 36 -5.71 -4.20 7.41
N GLY A 37 -4.74 -3.74 6.60
CA GLY A 37 -4.80 -2.43 5.96
C GLY A 37 -3.44 -1.93 5.49
N SER A 38 -3.46 -0.76 4.86
CA SER A 38 -2.25 -0.05 4.44
C SER A 38 -2.49 1.45 4.32
N GLU A 39 -1.41 2.21 4.43
CA GLU A 39 -1.41 3.66 4.26
C GLU A 39 -0.11 4.14 3.65
N SER A 40 -0.10 5.36 3.12
CA SER A 40 1.11 5.97 2.58
C SER A 40 2.18 6.13 3.63
N ALA A 41 3.42 5.78 3.25
CA ALA A 41 4.59 6.08 4.06
C ALA A 41 4.73 7.59 4.26
N GLU A 42 5.05 7.99 5.49
CA GLU A 42 5.29 9.40 5.81
C GLU A 42 6.58 9.92 5.14
N PRO A 43 6.66 11.23 4.80
CA PRO A 43 7.84 11.82 4.16
C PRO A 43 9.15 11.54 4.89
N ALA A 44 9.16 11.64 6.21
CA ALA A 44 10.35 11.37 7.03
C ALA A 44 10.86 9.92 6.87
N PHE A 45 9.94 8.95 6.71
CA PHE A 45 10.31 7.56 6.46
C PHE A 45 10.85 7.36 5.04
N LEU A 46 10.27 8.03 4.04
CA LEU A 46 10.79 8.00 2.67
C LEU A 46 12.21 8.58 2.58
N GLU A 47 12.49 9.69 3.28
CA GLU A 47 13.83 10.27 3.39
C GLU A 47 14.81 9.31 4.09
N GLN A 48 14.36 8.60 5.12
CA GLN A 48 15.16 7.56 5.77
C GLN A 48 15.51 6.42 4.79
N LEU A 49 14.53 5.93 4.00
CA LEU A 49 14.76 4.91 2.99
C LEU A 49 15.79 5.36 1.95
N ASP A 50 15.68 6.60 1.48
CA ASP A 50 16.62 7.16 0.50
C ASP A 50 18.04 7.25 1.07
N ARG A 51 18.19 7.80 2.29
CA ARG A 51 19.48 7.89 2.99
C ARG A 51 20.17 6.53 3.21
N GLN A 52 19.39 5.47 3.36
CA GLN A 52 19.92 4.11 3.53
C GLN A 52 20.15 3.38 2.20
N GLY A 53 19.93 4.02 1.05
CA GLY A 53 20.17 3.42 -0.27
C GLY A 53 19.11 2.40 -0.70
N TYR A 54 17.91 2.46 -0.10
CA TYR A 54 16.84 1.49 -0.37
C TYR A 54 16.36 1.55 -1.83
N PHE A 55 16.11 2.75 -2.37
CA PHE A 55 15.57 2.88 -3.73
C PHE A 55 16.53 2.42 -4.83
N PRO A 56 17.84 2.75 -4.79
CA PRO A 56 18.82 2.15 -5.70
C PRO A 56 18.84 0.61 -5.63
N TYR A 57 18.76 0.03 -4.42
CA TYR A 57 18.70 -1.43 -4.24
C TYR A 57 17.47 -2.03 -4.94
N ILE A 58 16.30 -1.44 -4.72
CA ILE A 58 15.04 -1.89 -5.35
C ILE A 58 15.09 -1.77 -6.88
N ARG A 59 15.68 -0.69 -7.42
CA ARG A 59 15.89 -0.58 -8.89
C ARG A 59 16.79 -1.70 -9.42
N GLY A 60 17.84 -2.06 -8.67
CA GLY A 60 18.71 -3.20 -9.00
C GLY A 60 17.94 -4.51 -9.07
N ALA A 61 17.09 -4.78 -8.08
CA ALA A 61 16.24 -5.97 -8.05
C ALA A 61 15.20 -5.98 -9.19
N ALA A 62 14.54 -4.85 -9.47
CA ALA A 62 13.61 -4.72 -10.58
C ALA A 62 14.28 -4.94 -11.95
N ASN A 63 15.51 -4.44 -12.12
CA ASN A 63 16.30 -4.71 -13.33
C ASN A 63 16.68 -6.18 -13.48
N ALA A 64 16.92 -6.90 -12.37
CA ALA A 64 17.16 -8.34 -12.42
C ALA A 64 15.91 -9.08 -12.91
N LEU A 65 14.73 -8.75 -12.36
CA LEU A 65 13.45 -9.31 -12.83
C LEU A 65 13.22 -9.07 -14.33
N TRP A 66 13.53 -7.87 -14.82
CA TRP A 66 13.42 -7.56 -16.25
C TRP A 66 14.36 -8.40 -17.12
N ARG A 67 15.61 -8.59 -16.68
CA ARG A 67 16.58 -9.47 -17.39
C ARG A 67 16.11 -10.93 -17.44
N ASP A 68 15.36 -11.35 -16.43
CA ASP A 68 14.73 -12.66 -16.38
C ASP A 68 13.42 -12.73 -17.19
N GLY A 69 13.04 -11.64 -17.86
CA GLY A 69 11.91 -11.56 -18.79
C GLY A 69 10.62 -10.98 -18.20
N TYR A 70 10.62 -10.54 -16.94
CA TYR A 70 9.44 -9.98 -16.31
C TYR A 70 9.24 -8.50 -16.64
N PHE A 71 8.03 -8.12 -17.03
CA PHE A 71 7.58 -6.74 -17.14
C PHE A 71 6.16 -6.63 -16.60
N GLY A 72 5.85 -5.49 -15.96
CA GLY A 72 4.59 -5.29 -15.26
C GLY A 72 4.77 -4.73 -13.84
N PRO A 73 3.68 -4.72 -13.06
CA PRO A 73 3.68 -4.23 -11.70
C PRO A 73 4.29 -5.26 -10.75
N VAL A 74 5.26 -4.84 -9.94
CA VAL A 74 5.86 -5.65 -8.89
C VAL A 74 5.86 -4.90 -7.57
N CYS A 75 5.62 -5.65 -6.49
CA CYS A 75 5.66 -5.18 -5.12
C CYS A 75 6.84 -5.86 -4.40
N PHE A 76 7.69 -5.05 -3.77
CA PHE A 76 8.76 -5.54 -2.91
C PHE A 76 8.35 -5.34 -1.46
N ASP A 77 8.07 -6.44 -0.77
CA ASP A 77 7.73 -6.40 0.65
C ASP A 77 9.02 -6.36 1.46
N SER A 78 9.06 -5.44 2.40
CA SER A 78 10.23 -5.04 3.17
C SER A 78 9.89 -4.87 4.64
N MET A 79 10.91 -4.89 5.48
CA MET A 79 10.72 -4.62 6.91
C MET A 79 11.82 -3.72 7.46
N LYS A 80 11.43 -2.84 8.39
CA LYS A 80 12.34 -2.14 9.29
C LYS A 80 12.36 -2.87 10.64
N LEU A 81 13.55 -3.13 11.15
CA LEU A 81 13.77 -3.72 12.47
C LEU A 81 13.87 -2.62 13.54
N ALA A 82 13.63 -2.99 14.80
CA ALA A 82 13.65 -2.07 15.93
C ALA A 82 15.03 -1.44 16.19
N ASP A 83 16.10 -2.03 15.67
CA ASP A 83 17.46 -1.47 15.70
C ASP A 83 17.72 -0.47 14.54
N GLY A 84 16.70 -0.19 13.71
CA GLY A 84 16.78 0.69 12.56
C GLY A 84 17.24 0.01 11.27
N THR A 85 17.60 -1.27 11.30
CA THR A 85 18.04 -2.04 10.14
C THR A 85 16.89 -2.22 9.13
N LEU A 86 17.18 -2.01 7.85
CA LEU A 86 16.28 -2.36 6.76
C LEU A 86 16.58 -3.76 6.21
N ARG A 87 15.54 -4.59 6.10
CA ARG A 87 15.53 -5.75 5.21
C ARG A 87 14.86 -5.33 3.92
N HIS A 88 15.69 -5.15 2.90
CA HIS A 88 15.31 -4.55 1.62
C HIS A 88 14.29 -5.36 0.82
N ILE A 89 14.36 -6.69 0.89
CA ILE A 89 13.39 -7.59 0.24
C ILE A 89 13.21 -8.79 1.16
N VAL A 90 11.96 -8.98 1.60
CA VAL A 90 11.48 -10.19 2.29
C VAL A 90 10.74 -11.07 1.29
N GLU A 91 9.92 -10.46 0.43
CA GLU A 91 9.13 -11.14 -0.59
C GLU A 91 9.01 -10.26 -1.85
N ILE A 92 8.92 -10.90 -3.02
CA ILE A 92 8.66 -10.25 -4.29
C ILE A 92 7.30 -10.72 -4.81
N ASN A 93 6.37 -9.78 -4.95
CA ASN A 93 5.01 -10.00 -5.41
C ASN A 93 4.84 -9.41 -6.82
N ALA A 94 4.98 -10.25 -7.84
CA ALA A 94 4.93 -9.87 -9.27
C ALA A 94 3.50 -9.67 -9.80
N ARG A 95 2.70 -8.84 -9.12
CA ARG A 95 1.30 -8.55 -9.41
C ARG A 95 0.87 -7.21 -8.81
N MET A 96 -0.30 -6.73 -9.23
CA MET A 96 -1.02 -5.68 -8.52
C MET A 96 -1.38 -6.16 -7.11
N SER A 97 -0.95 -5.43 -6.09
CA SER A 97 -1.26 -5.75 -4.68
C SER A 97 -2.43 -4.90 -4.15
N MET A 98 -3.03 -5.31 -3.04
CA MET A 98 -4.08 -4.54 -2.36
C MET A 98 -3.60 -3.15 -1.92
N GLY A 99 -2.36 -3.02 -1.43
CA GLY A 99 -1.84 -1.70 -1.04
C GLY A 99 -1.62 -0.76 -2.24
N PHE A 100 -1.53 -1.29 -3.47
CA PHE A 100 -1.49 -0.46 -4.67
C PHE A 100 -2.85 0.23 -4.93
N ILE A 101 -3.96 -0.38 -4.53
CA ILE A 101 -5.29 0.26 -4.59
C ILE A 101 -5.30 1.51 -3.70
N ASN A 102 -4.82 1.38 -2.46
CA ASN A 102 -4.71 2.51 -1.55
C ASN A 102 -3.79 3.59 -2.12
N PHE A 103 -2.62 3.21 -2.64
CA PHE A 103 -1.69 4.17 -3.25
C PHE A 103 -2.32 4.96 -4.41
N GLN A 104 -3.05 4.30 -5.32
CA GLN A 104 -3.71 4.98 -6.44
C GLN A 104 -4.84 5.91 -5.96
N LEU A 105 -5.60 5.49 -4.95
CA LEU A 105 -6.63 6.33 -4.33
C LEU A 105 -5.97 7.55 -3.68
N ASP A 106 -4.91 7.36 -2.90
CA ASP A 106 -4.16 8.41 -2.22
C ASP A 106 -3.63 9.45 -3.22
N LYS A 107 -3.02 8.99 -4.31
CA LYS A 107 -2.54 9.85 -5.39
C LYS A 107 -3.65 10.72 -5.98
N LYS A 108 -4.86 10.16 -6.14
CA LYS A 108 -6.03 10.89 -6.66
C LYS A 108 -6.59 11.88 -5.62
N LEU A 109 -6.56 11.53 -4.33
CA LEU A 109 -7.07 12.37 -3.25
C LEU A 109 -6.15 13.54 -2.87
N ARG A 110 -4.84 13.41 -3.10
CA ARG A 110 -3.84 14.47 -2.81
C ARG A 110 -4.15 15.80 -3.48
N SER A 111 -4.73 15.80 -4.69
CA SER A 111 -5.12 17.03 -5.39
C SER A 111 -6.24 17.80 -4.67
N MET A 112 -6.96 17.14 -3.77
CA MET A 112 -8.03 17.70 -2.94
C MET A 112 -7.59 17.90 -1.48
N GLY A 113 -6.30 17.75 -1.17
CA GLY A 113 -5.78 17.86 0.20
C GLY A 113 -6.20 16.71 1.12
N ALA A 114 -6.65 15.58 0.56
CA ALA A 114 -7.08 14.40 1.30
C ALA A 114 -6.09 13.23 1.12
N SER A 115 -6.15 12.27 2.05
CA SER A 115 -5.41 11.01 2.01
C SER A 115 -6.35 9.83 2.25
N SER A 116 -5.86 8.63 1.94
CA SER A 116 -6.58 7.38 2.11
C SER A 116 -5.81 6.39 2.97
N ARG A 117 -6.58 5.62 3.72
CA ARG A 117 -6.12 4.42 4.40
C ARG A 117 -7.07 3.29 4.01
N LEU A 118 -6.50 2.19 3.54
CA LEU A 118 -7.25 0.96 3.32
C LEU A 118 -7.27 0.19 4.64
N THR A 119 -8.47 -0.23 5.06
CA THR A 119 -8.67 -1.03 6.28
C THR A 119 -9.59 -2.18 5.95
N VAL A 120 -9.26 -3.37 6.47
CA VAL A 120 -10.11 -4.55 6.36
C VAL A 120 -10.90 -4.68 7.66
N MET A 121 -12.22 -4.77 7.54
CA MET A 121 -13.13 -4.97 8.67
C MET A 121 -14.01 -6.18 8.39
N SER A 122 -14.08 -7.11 9.36
CA SER A 122 -15.04 -8.21 9.33
C SER A 122 -16.32 -7.76 10.03
N LEU A 123 -17.42 -7.71 9.29
CA LEU A 123 -18.73 -7.35 9.81
C LEU A 123 -19.58 -8.62 9.92
N ALA A 124 -20.09 -8.90 11.13
CA ALA A 124 -21.09 -9.92 11.35
C ALA A 124 -22.48 -9.31 11.15
N TRP A 125 -23.39 -10.06 10.53
CA TRP A 125 -24.75 -9.62 10.26
C TRP A 125 -25.74 -10.60 10.87
N GLU A 126 -26.58 -10.14 11.80
CA GLU A 126 -27.42 -11.02 12.64
C GLU A 126 -28.54 -11.73 11.87
N SER A 127 -29.04 -11.17 10.76
CA SER A 127 -29.98 -11.86 9.86
C SER A 127 -30.19 -11.15 8.52
N GLY A 128 -30.34 -11.93 7.44
CA GLY A 128 -30.70 -11.43 6.11
C GLY A 128 -29.53 -11.24 5.14
N ARG A 129 -29.87 -10.84 3.90
CA ARG A 129 -28.88 -10.56 2.84
C ARG A 129 -28.21 -9.21 3.15
N CYS A 130 -26.89 -9.21 3.29
CA CYS A 130 -26.11 -7.99 3.23
C CYS A 130 -26.15 -7.46 1.79
N ASP A 131 -26.65 -6.24 1.62
CA ASP A 131 -26.76 -5.56 0.34
C ASP A 131 -25.87 -4.32 0.37
N TYR A 132 -25.02 -4.19 -0.66
CA TYR A 132 -24.13 -3.06 -0.83
C TYR A 132 -24.90 -1.75 -0.93
N GLU A 133 -26.07 -1.74 -1.60
CA GLU A 133 -26.88 -0.54 -1.77
C GLU A 133 -27.32 -0.01 -0.41
N ARG A 134 -27.90 -0.89 0.42
CA ARG A 134 -28.31 -0.55 1.79
C ARG A 134 -27.15 -0.08 2.65
N LEU A 135 -25.97 -0.69 2.53
CA LEU A 135 -24.78 -0.23 3.27
C LEU A 135 -24.39 1.19 2.86
N ILE A 136 -24.31 1.47 1.57
CA ILE A 136 -23.96 2.80 1.04
C ILE A 136 -24.98 3.84 1.46
N GLU A 137 -26.28 3.54 1.38
CA GLU A 137 -27.35 4.43 1.82
C GLU A 137 -27.26 4.77 3.31
N GLN A 138 -26.96 3.78 4.15
CA GLN A 138 -26.77 4.00 5.59
C GLN A 138 -25.51 4.84 5.84
N LEU A 139 -24.39 4.55 5.19
CA LEU A 139 -23.18 5.36 5.31
C LEU A 139 -23.43 6.82 4.90
N ASP A 140 -24.20 7.05 3.83
CA ASP A 140 -24.51 8.41 3.38
C ASP A 140 -25.42 9.15 4.37
N ARG A 141 -26.47 8.46 4.86
CA ARG A 141 -27.41 8.99 5.86
C ARG A 141 -26.72 9.39 7.16
N GLU A 142 -25.78 8.55 7.63
CA GLU A 142 -24.99 8.81 8.84
C GLU A 142 -23.83 9.79 8.59
N GLY A 143 -23.67 10.27 7.35
CA GLY A 143 -22.60 11.20 7.00
C GLY A 143 -21.19 10.59 7.01
N LEU A 144 -21.11 9.27 6.92
CA LEU A 144 -19.87 8.48 6.89
C LEU A 144 -19.39 8.17 5.48
N LEU A 145 -20.22 8.30 4.44
CA LEU A 145 -19.81 8.10 3.05
C LEU A 145 -18.90 9.25 2.59
N PHE A 146 -17.77 8.92 1.95
CA PHE A 146 -16.89 9.91 1.34
C PHE A 146 -17.60 10.60 0.18
N ARG A 147 -17.60 11.94 0.19
CA ARG A 147 -18.10 12.79 -0.89
C ARG A 147 -17.02 13.83 -1.23
N LYS A 148 -17.00 14.38 -2.45
CA LYS A 148 -15.97 15.40 -2.77
C LYS A 148 -16.18 16.68 -1.98
N GLU A 149 -17.44 17.00 -1.72
CA GLU A 149 -17.90 18.15 -0.94
C GLU A 149 -17.61 17.98 0.56
N ARG A 150 -17.44 16.72 1.01
CA ARG A 150 -17.04 16.33 2.36
C ARG A 150 -15.92 15.28 2.25
N PRO A 151 -14.64 15.70 2.13
CA PRO A 151 -13.51 14.83 1.82
C PRO A 151 -13.05 13.99 3.01
N PHE A 152 -14.00 13.42 3.73
CA PHE A 152 -13.84 12.54 4.88
C PHE A 152 -14.96 11.49 4.84
N GLY A 153 -14.59 10.22 4.99
CA GLY A 153 -15.54 9.12 5.02
C GLY A 153 -14.98 7.81 4.46
N ILE A 154 -15.87 6.84 4.32
CA ILE A 154 -15.65 5.51 3.75
C ILE A 154 -16.03 5.57 2.27
N THR A 155 -15.20 4.98 1.41
CA THR A 155 -15.42 4.86 -0.05
C THR A 155 -15.90 3.48 -0.43
#